data_AF-A0A7W1NC71-F1
#
_entry.id   AF-A0A7W1NC71-F1
#
_cell.length_a   1.000
_cell.length_b   1.000
_cell.length_c   1.000
_cell.angle_alpha   90.00
_cell.angle_beta   90.00
_cell.angle_gamma   90.00
#
_symmetry.space_group_name_H-M   'P 1'
#
loop_
_entity.id
_entity.type
_entity.pdbx_description
1 polymer ?
#
loop_
_entity_poly.entity_id
_entity_poly.type
_entity_poly.pdbx_seq_one_letter_code
_entity_poly.pdbx_strand_id
1 'polypeptide(L)'
;MASADGLYLFMERAAPWFVAWSVLATVVTALRVIGRLRSGVAKVPDSAVWTELAGLPLTLFQSVAFVWAVAAGDALSALLFAWWGPGFIITVVAVVRSKRRKTSIDWLPLRVAISYACKLTYLAYIAVFLYRGMPGMVVAFSAWIINDQIEKAWMSLDADRLRRTFDDRWLFRVLYPAGLLTPLVFPEMPWRTPLLTYAAVLIVLWLAGIAYVARKRQLFVRPEDPGLLRKMMYFARLR
;
A
#
# COMPACT_ATOMS: atom_id res chain seq x y z
N MET A 1 -7.28 17.03 -27.60
CA MET A 1 -6.75 15.74 -27.10
C MET A 1 -6.07 16.01 -25.78
N ALA A 2 -6.47 15.35 -24.69
CA ALA A 2 -5.74 15.48 -23.42
C ALA A 2 -4.39 14.76 -23.56
N SER A 3 -3.28 15.44 -23.30
CA SER A 3 -1.94 14.84 -23.38
C SER A 3 -1.66 13.95 -22.16
N ALA A 4 -0.77 12.96 -22.34
CA ALA A 4 -0.25 12.16 -21.23
C ALA A 4 0.26 13.04 -20.08
N ASP A 5 0.91 14.16 -20.40
CA ASP A 5 1.44 15.10 -19.41
C ASP A 5 0.34 15.72 -18.54
N GLY A 6 -0.83 16.00 -19.12
CA GLY A 6 -1.99 16.50 -18.38
C GLY A 6 -2.50 15.51 -17.33
N LEU A 7 -2.46 14.21 -17.65
CA LEU A 7 -2.85 13.13 -16.75
C LEU A 7 -1.89 13.03 -15.55
N TYR A 8 -0.59 12.96 -15.79
CA TYR A 8 0.40 12.87 -14.69
C TYR A 8 0.41 14.12 -13.82
N LEU A 9 0.29 15.31 -14.43
CA LEU A 9 0.18 16.56 -13.68
C LEU A 9 -1.10 16.62 -12.84
N PHE A 10 -2.22 16.10 -13.36
CA PHE A 10 -3.46 15.98 -12.60
C PHE A 10 -3.28 15.09 -11.37
N MET A 11 -2.58 13.96 -11.51
CA MET A 11 -2.27 13.10 -10.37
C MET A 11 -1.34 13.78 -9.36
N GLU A 12 -0.28 14.43 -9.84
CA GLU A 12 0.67 15.13 -8.98
C GLU A 12 0.00 16.22 -8.15
N ARG A 13 -0.93 16.97 -8.74
CA ARG A 13 -1.72 17.99 -8.02
C ARG A 13 -2.64 17.38 -6.95
N ALA A 14 -3.04 16.13 -7.10
CA ALA A 14 -3.84 15.41 -6.10
C ALA A 14 -2.99 14.77 -4.99
N ALA A 15 -1.66 14.67 -5.16
CA ALA A 15 -0.78 14.06 -4.18
C ALA A 15 -0.91 14.61 -2.74
N PRO A 16 -1.01 15.95 -2.51
CA PRO A 16 -1.20 16.49 -1.16
C PRO A 16 -2.48 15.97 -0.48
N TRP A 17 -3.55 15.78 -1.25
CA TRP A 17 -4.82 15.23 -0.76
C TRP A 17 -4.68 13.77 -0.33
N PHE A 18 -3.96 12.94 -1.09
CA PHE A 18 -3.69 11.55 -0.70
C PHE A 18 -2.79 11.44 0.53
N VAL A 19 -1.82 12.36 0.67
CA VAL A 19 -1.00 12.42 1.89
C VAL A 19 -1.85 12.85 3.09
N ALA A 20 -2.69 13.88 2.95
CA ALA A 20 -3.60 14.29 4.02
C ALA A 20 -4.55 13.17 4.44
N TRP A 21 -5.08 12.40 3.48
CA TRP A 21 -5.86 11.20 3.78
C TRP A 21 -5.04 10.14 4.52
N SER A 22 -3.79 9.92 4.12
CA SER A 22 -2.89 9.01 4.83
C SER A 22 -2.64 9.45 6.27
N VAL A 23 -2.49 10.76 6.52
CA VAL A 23 -2.37 11.32 7.88
C VAL A 23 -3.61 10.97 8.70
N LEU A 24 -4.80 11.18 8.17
CA LEU A 24 -6.06 10.81 8.84
C LEU A 24 -6.09 9.30 9.14
N ALA A 25 -5.72 8.45 8.19
CA ALA A 25 -5.64 7.00 8.39
C ALA A 25 -4.62 6.61 9.47
N THR A 26 -3.48 7.32 9.56
CA THR A 26 -2.49 7.16 10.64
C THR A 26 -3.10 7.50 12.00
N VAL A 27 -3.84 8.61 12.11
CA VAL A 27 -4.52 9.00 13.35
C VAL A 27 -5.55 7.96 13.78
N VAL A 28 -6.39 7.49 12.85
CA VAL A 28 -7.36 6.43 13.11
C VAL A 28 -6.67 5.15 13.57
N THR A 29 -5.56 4.78 12.91
CA THR A 29 -4.75 3.61 13.30
C THR A 29 -4.18 3.79 14.72
N ALA A 30 -3.62 4.95 15.04
CA ALA A 30 -3.08 5.24 16.36
C ALA A 30 -4.16 5.12 17.46
N LEU A 31 -5.36 5.68 17.23
CA LEU A 31 -6.48 5.56 18.16
C LEU A 31 -6.89 4.10 18.39
N ARG A 32 -6.95 3.30 17.32
CA ARG A 32 -7.25 1.86 17.42
C ARG A 32 -6.16 1.11 18.18
N VAL A 33 -4.89 1.42 17.96
CA VAL A 33 -3.75 0.83 18.68
C VAL A 33 -3.83 1.17 20.16
N ILE A 34 -4.09 2.44 20.51
CA ILE A 34 -4.27 2.87 21.91
C ILE A 34 -5.42 2.11 22.55
N GLY A 35 -6.57 2.01 21.87
CA GLY A 35 -7.73 1.25 22.35
C GLY A 35 -7.39 -0.22 22.61
N ARG A 36 -6.75 -0.90 21.65
CA ARG A 36 -6.29 -2.30 21.80
C ARG A 36 -5.39 -2.47 23.02
N LEU A 37 -4.40 -1.59 23.17
CA LEU A 37 -3.44 -1.65 24.27
C LEU A 37 -4.11 -1.42 25.63
N ARG A 38 -5.03 -0.45 25.73
CA ARG A 38 -5.81 -0.18 26.95
C ARG A 38 -6.71 -1.34 27.35
N SER A 39 -7.28 -2.05 26.37
CA SER A 39 -8.11 -3.23 26.61
C SER A 39 -7.32 -4.51 26.89
N GLY A 40 -5.98 -4.47 26.89
CA GLY A 40 -5.13 -5.65 27.13
C GLY A 40 -5.19 -6.70 26.01
N VAL A 41 -5.75 -6.37 24.85
CA VAL A 41 -5.90 -7.32 23.73
C VAL A 41 -4.54 -7.52 23.04
N ALA A 42 -4.06 -8.77 22.99
CA ALA A 42 -2.72 -9.07 22.47
C ALA A 42 -2.56 -8.84 20.96
N LYS A 43 -3.52 -9.31 20.16
CA LYS A 43 -3.62 -9.10 18.70
C LYS A 43 -5.10 -9.06 18.30
N VAL A 44 -5.43 -8.31 17.27
CA VAL A 44 -6.75 -8.38 16.61
C VAL A 44 -6.63 -9.12 15.26
N PRO A 45 -7.72 -9.73 14.78
CA PRO A 45 -7.74 -10.32 13.45
C PRO A 45 -7.43 -9.28 12.36
N ASP A 46 -6.72 -9.71 11.32
CA ASP A 46 -6.46 -8.87 10.16
C ASP A 46 -7.77 -8.46 9.47
N SER A 47 -7.86 -7.18 9.12
CA SER A 47 -8.98 -6.64 8.37
C SER A 47 -8.48 -5.98 7.09
N ALA A 48 -8.87 -6.54 5.95
CA ALA A 48 -8.59 -5.95 4.65
C ALA A 48 -9.12 -4.51 4.54
N VAL A 49 -10.26 -4.20 5.18
CA VAL A 49 -10.84 -2.85 5.16
C VAL A 49 -9.92 -1.85 5.85
N TRP A 50 -9.47 -2.18 7.07
CA TRP A 50 -8.63 -1.27 7.85
C TRP A 50 -7.25 -1.08 7.24
N THR A 51 -6.69 -2.16 6.72
CA THR A 51 -5.43 -2.14 5.98
C THR A 51 -5.50 -1.25 4.73
N GLU A 52 -6.53 -1.43 3.89
CA GLU A 52 -6.60 -0.75 2.59
C GLU A 52 -7.20 0.67 2.69
N LEU A 53 -7.73 1.05 3.86
CA LEU A 53 -8.36 2.36 4.07
C LEU A 53 -7.44 3.52 3.69
N ALA A 54 -6.16 3.44 4.04
CA ALA A 54 -5.18 4.48 3.70
C ALA A 54 -4.96 4.63 2.18
N GLY A 55 -5.16 3.55 1.41
CA GLY A 55 -4.94 3.53 -0.04
C GLY A 55 -6.19 3.73 -0.87
N LEU A 56 -7.38 3.59 -0.28
CA LEU A 56 -8.64 3.53 -1.01
C LEU A 56 -8.86 4.74 -1.94
N PRO A 57 -8.67 6.00 -1.52
CA PRO A 57 -8.84 7.13 -2.45
C PRO A 57 -7.86 7.08 -3.62
N LEU A 58 -6.62 6.65 -3.36
CA LEU A 58 -5.57 6.57 -4.37
C LEU A 58 -5.84 5.45 -5.39
N THR A 59 -6.35 4.29 -4.98
CA THR A 59 -6.73 3.21 -5.91
C THR A 59 -7.97 3.56 -6.73
N LEU A 60 -8.98 4.19 -6.10
CA LEU A 60 -10.15 4.71 -6.83
C LEU A 60 -9.74 5.77 -7.86
N PHE A 61 -8.85 6.67 -7.48
CA PHE A 61 -8.35 7.69 -8.37
C PHE A 61 -7.55 7.13 -9.56
N GLN A 62 -6.82 6.04 -9.37
CA GLN A 62 -6.18 5.33 -10.49
C GLN A 62 -7.19 4.72 -11.47
N SER A 63 -8.39 4.37 -11.02
CA SER A 63 -9.46 3.95 -11.95
C SER A 63 -9.93 5.11 -12.83
N VAL A 64 -9.97 6.33 -12.30
CA VAL A 64 -10.24 7.54 -13.08
C VAL A 64 -9.10 7.82 -14.07
N ALA A 65 -7.85 7.72 -13.61
CA ALA A 65 -6.67 7.88 -14.46
C ALA A 65 -6.62 6.86 -15.61
N PHE A 66 -7.04 5.62 -15.35
CA PHE A 66 -7.18 4.58 -16.36
C PHE A 66 -8.18 4.98 -17.45
N VAL A 67 -9.39 5.39 -17.06
CA VAL A 67 -10.43 5.79 -18.03
C VAL A 67 -9.97 6.98 -18.85
N TRP A 68 -9.31 7.96 -18.22
CA TRP A 68 -8.73 9.10 -18.92
C TRP A 68 -7.69 8.62 -19.96
N ALA A 69 -6.74 7.78 -19.57
CA ALA A 69 -5.70 7.27 -20.46
C ALA A 69 -6.30 6.52 -21.67
N VAL A 70 -7.31 5.68 -21.45
CA VAL A 70 -8.03 4.97 -22.52
C VAL A 70 -8.72 5.96 -23.46
N ALA A 71 -9.45 6.95 -22.94
CA ALA A 71 -10.13 7.96 -23.74
C ALA A 71 -9.15 8.84 -24.55
N ALA A 72 -7.93 9.01 -24.06
CA ALA A 72 -6.86 9.73 -24.74
C ALA A 72 -6.06 8.87 -25.73
N GLY A 73 -6.31 7.56 -25.81
CA GLY A 73 -5.52 6.63 -26.63
C GLY A 73 -4.11 6.36 -26.10
N ASP A 74 -3.83 6.67 -24.83
CA ASP A 74 -2.53 6.44 -24.20
C ASP A 74 -2.46 5.03 -23.58
N ALA A 75 -2.05 4.07 -24.42
CA ALA A 75 -1.97 2.66 -24.03
C ALA A 75 -0.97 2.39 -22.88
N LEU A 76 0.14 3.14 -22.83
CA LEU A 76 1.17 2.94 -21.81
C LEU A 76 0.67 3.39 -20.44
N SER A 77 0.06 4.58 -20.37
CA SER A 77 -0.58 5.04 -19.14
C SER A 77 -1.76 4.14 -18.75
N ALA A 78 -2.59 3.71 -19.70
CA ALA A 78 -3.68 2.78 -19.42
C ALA A 78 -3.16 1.46 -18.80
N LEU A 79 -2.09 0.88 -19.34
CA LEU A 79 -1.47 -0.32 -18.77
C LEU A 79 -0.93 -0.07 -17.35
N LEU A 80 -0.28 1.09 -17.13
CA LEU A 80 0.23 1.47 -15.82
C LEU A 80 -0.89 1.54 -14.76
N PHE A 81 -2.02 2.15 -15.10
CA PHE A 81 -3.19 2.31 -14.20
C PHE A 81 -4.07 1.06 -14.08
N ALA A 82 -3.96 0.10 -15.00
CA ALA A 82 -4.86 -1.06 -15.07
C ALA A 82 -4.86 -1.89 -13.78
N TRP A 83 -3.67 -2.10 -13.18
CA TRP A 83 -3.52 -3.01 -12.05
C TRP A 83 -4.15 -2.49 -10.75
N TRP A 84 -3.81 -1.27 -10.35
CA TRP A 84 -4.28 -0.66 -9.10
C TRP A 84 -5.52 0.22 -9.25
N GLY A 85 -5.94 0.52 -10.49
CA GLY A 85 -7.25 1.07 -10.80
C GLY A 85 -8.30 -0.03 -10.99
N PRO A 86 -8.69 -0.38 -12.22
CA PRO A 86 -9.71 -1.42 -12.48
C PRO A 86 -9.42 -2.77 -11.82
N GLY A 87 -8.16 -3.21 -11.75
CA GLY A 87 -7.77 -4.46 -11.09
C GLY A 87 -8.11 -4.48 -9.59
N PHE A 88 -8.02 -3.34 -8.91
CA PHE A 88 -8.47 -3.20 -7.53
C PHE A 88 -9.99 -3.38 -7.42
N ILE A 89 -10.77 -2.77 -8.32
CA ILE A 89 -12.23 -2.92 -8.36
C ILE A 89 -12.63 -4.37 -8.60
N ILE A 90 -11.98 -5.05 -9.54
CA ILE A 90 -12.20 -6.48 -9.81
C ILE A 90 -11.95 -7.31 -8.55
N THR A 91 -10.86 -7.02 -7.83
CA THR A 91 -10.52 -7.70 -6.57
C THR A 91 -11.60 -7.46 -5.50
N VAL A 92 -12.07 -6.22 -5.34
CA VAL A 92 -13.16 -5.87 -4.40
C VAL A 92 -14.43 -6.64 -4.74
N VAL A 93 -14.85 -6.66 -6.01
CA VAL A 93 -16.04 -7.39 -6.47
C VAL A 93 -15.90 -8.88 -6.19
N ALA A 94 -14.74 -9.48 -6.47
CA ALA A 94 -14.47 -10.88 -6.18
C ALA A 94 -14.60 -11.18 -4.68
N VAL A 95 -13.97 -10.36 -3.82
CA VAL A 95 -14.04 -10.51 -2.36
C VAL A 95 -15.47 -10.36 -1.84
N VAL A 96 -16.21 -9.35 -2.27
CA VAL A 96 -17.62 -9.14 -1.88
C VAL A 96 -18.48 -10.32 -2.31
N ARG A 97 -18.33 -10.79 -3.55
CA ARG A 97 -19.06 -11.96 -4.06
C ARG A 97 -18.74 -13.22 -3.26
N SER A 98 -17.48 -13.44 -2.91
CA SER A 98 -17.05 -14.58 -2.10
C SER A 98 -17.65 -14.52 -0.69
N LYS A 99 -17.63 -13.35 -0.05
CA LYS A 99 -18.26 -13.15 1.27
C LYS A 99 -19.76 -13.37 1.24
N ARG A 100 -20.46 -12.86 0.22
CA ARG A 100 -21.91 -13.10 0.03
C ARG A 100 -22.24 -14.58 -0.15
N ARG A 101 -21.36 -15.33 -0.82
CA ARG A 101 -21.51 -16.77 -1.05
C ARG A 101 -20.96 -17.65 0.07
N LYS A 102 -20.37 -17.06 1.12
CA LYS A 102 -19.66 -17.76 2.20
C LYS A 102 -18.58 -18.72 1.69
N THR A 103 -17.98 -18.42 0.53
CA THR A 103 -16.87 -19.18 -0.05
C THR A 103 -15.54 -18.48 0.24
N SER A 104 -14.44 -19.21 0.21
CA SER A 104 -13.08 -18.64 0.13
C SER A 104 -12.67 -18.45 -1.34
N ILE A 105 -11.80 -17.48 -1.60
CA ILE A 105 -11.15 -17.33 -2.90
C ILE A 105 -9.81 -18.03 -2.81
N ASP A 106 -9.55 -18.98 -3.70
CA ASP A 106 -8.22 -19.56 -3.85
C ASP A 106 -7.33 -18.62 -4.67
N TRP A 107 -6.55 -17.80 -3.98
CA TRP A 107 -5.57 -16.90 -4.59
C TRP A 107 -4.27 -17.62 -4.97
N LEU A 108 -4.09 -18.86 -4.55
CA LEU A 108 -2.83 -19.58 -4.67
C LEU A 108 -2.34 -19.72 -6.12
N PRO A 109 -3.20 -20.02 -7.14
CA PRO A 109 -2.73 -20.15 -8.52
C PRO A 109 -2.15 -18.85 -9.07
N LEU A 110 -2.67 -17.71 -8.59
CA LEU A 110 -2.29 -16.38 -9.08
C LEU A 110 -1.26 -15.69 -8.17
N ARG A 111 -0.84 -16.32 -7.06
CA ARG A 111 -0.05 -15.66 -6.01
C ARG A 111 1.22 -14.98 -6.49
N VAL A 112 1.94 -15.65 -7.39
CA VAL A 112 3.19 -15.15 -7.95
C VAL A 112 2.87 -13.97 -8.88
N ALA A 113 1.95 -14.16 -9.83
CA ALA A 113 1.55 -13.10 -10.76
C ALA A 113 1.09 -11.84 -10.05
N ILE A 114 0.17 -11.96 -9.07
CA ILE A 114 -0.32 -10.84 -8.26
C ILE A 114 0.84 -10.18 -7.50
N SER A 115 1.73 -10.98 -6.89
CA SER A 115 2.86 -10.43 -6.16
C SER A 115 3.86 -9.70 -7.05
N TYR A 116 4.07 -10.13 -8.30
CA TYR A 116 4.95 -9.44 -9.25
C TYR A 116 4.27 -8.19 -9.79
N ALA A 117 3.01 -8.27 -10.19
CA ALA A 117 2.24 -7.13 -10.69
C ALA A 117 2.23 -5.98 -9.68
N CYS A 118 1.92 -6.22 -8.40
CA CYS A 118 1.97 -5.18 -7.37
C CYS A 118 3.34 -4.49 -7.25
N LYS A 119 4.44 -5.23 -7.41
CA LYS A 119 5.80 -4.69 -7.25
C LYS A 119 6.25 -3.95 -8.50
N LEU A 120 6.06 -4.55 -9.67
CA LEU A 120 6.44 -3.95 -10.94
C LEU A 120 5.61 -2.70 -11.23
N THR A 121 4.31 -2.71 -10.93
CA THR A 121 3.46 -1.52 -11.02
C THR A 121 3.97 -0.41 -10.10
N TYR A 122 4.33 -0.71 -8.85
CA TYR A 122 4.92 0.29 -7.94
C TYR A 122 6.21 0.90 -8.50
N LEU A 123 7.11 0.07 -9.03
CA LEU A 123 8.38 0.53 -9.62
C LEU A 123 8.15 1.38 -10.86
N ALA A 124 7.23 0.96 -11.72
CA ALA A 124 6.84 1.73 -12.90
C ALA A 124 6.29 3.10 -12.48
N TYR A 125 5.47 3.17 -11.42
CA TYR A 125 5.02 4.45 -10.87
C TYR A 125 6.17 5.33 -10.40
N ILE A 126 7.07 4.79 -9.57
CA ILE A 126 8.24 5.56 -9.12
C ILE A 126 9.02 6.08 -10.32
N ALA A 127 9.36 5.20 -11.26
CA ALA A 127 10.17 5.55 -12.42
C ALA A 127 9.51 6.67 -13.26
N VAL A 128 8.23 6.53 -13.57
CA VAL A 128 7.49 7.50 -14.40
C VAL A 128 7.36 8.86 -13.70
N PHE A 129 6.99 8.86 -12.42
CA PHE A 129 6.80 10.11 -11.66
C PHE A 129 8.13 10.82 -11.38
N LEU A 130 9.20 10.09 -11.05
CA LEU A 130 10.53 10.68 -10.90
C LEU A 130 11.08 11.19 -12.23
N TYR A 131 10.94 10.43 -13.32
CA TYR A 131 11.38 10.84 -14.66
C TYR A 131 10.70 12.14 -15.11
N ARG A 132 9.43 12.33 -14.72
CA ARG A 132 8.64 13.53 -15.03
C ARG A 132 8.86 14.70 -14.05
N GLY A 133 9.73 14.55 -13.04
CA GLY A 133 9.93 15.57 -12.02
C GLY A 133 8.69 15.83 -11.15
N MET A 134 7.84 14.82 -10.97
CA MET A 134 6.57 14.86 -10.23
C MET A 134 6.64 13.92 -9.01
N PRO A 135 7.46 14.25 -7.99
CA PRO A 135 7.75 13.34 -6.88
C PRO A 135 6.63 13.19 -5.85
N GLY A 136 5.62 14.07 -5.82
CA GLY A 136 4.56 14.07 -4.83
C GLY A 136 3.79 12.74 -4.79
N MET A 137 3.48 12.18 -5.95
CA MET A 137 2.82 10.87 -6.03
C MET A 137 3.68 9.73 -5.46
N VAL A 138 5.02 9.81 -5.57
CA VAL A 138 5.92 8.82 -4.97
C VAL A 138 5.77 8.82 -3.44
N VAL A 139 5.66 10.01 -2.83
CA VAL A 139 5.40 10.16 -1.40
C VAL A 139 4.03 9.59 -1.02
N ALA A 140 2.99 9.91 -1.80
CA ALA A 140 1.63 9.41 -1.53
C ALA A 140 1.54 7.87 -1.56
N PHE A 141 2.10 7.22 -2.58
CA PHE A 141 2.17 5.76 -2.66
C PHE A 141 2.93 5.15 -1.48
N SER A 142 4.06 5.75 -1.13
CA SER A 142 4.92 5.27 -0.05
C SER A 142 4.25 5.42 1.32
N ALA A 143 3.55 6.54 1.54
CA ALA A 143 2.77 6.79 2.75
C ALA A 143 1.63 5.77 2.93
N TRP A 144 0.87 5.47 1.87
CA TRP A 144 -0.14 4.41 1.92
C TRP A 144 0.48 3.05 2.30
N ILE A 145 1.53 2.63 1.59
CA ILE A 145 2.13 1.32 1.79
C ILE A 145 2.72 1.19 3.21
N ILE A 146 3.31 2.24 3.75
CA ILE A 146 3.85 2.23 5.11
C ILE A 146 2.74 2.24 6.16
N ASN A 147 1.63 2.96 5.93
CA ASN A 147 0.47 2.90 6.81
C ASN A 147 -0.11 1.48 6.91
N ASP A 148 -0.24 0.75 5.80
CA ASP A 148 -0.62 -0.68 5.82
C ASP A 148 0.31 -1.47 6.77
N GLN A 149 1.62 -1.30 6.65
CA GLN A 149 2.58 -2.02 7.49
C GLN A 149 2.49 -1.65 8.97
N ILE A 150 2.27 -0.37 9.28
CA ILE A 150 2.10 0.11 10.66
C ILE A 150 0.85 -0.53 11.25
N GLU A 151 -0.29 -0.48 10.55
CA GLU A 151 -1.55 -1.06 11.04
C GLU A 151 -1.38 -2.52 11.40
N LYS A 152 -0.78 -3.32 10.52
CA LYS A 152 -0.52 -4.75 10.78
C LYS A 152 0.40 -5.02 11.96
N ALA A 153 1.53 -4.32 12.02
CA ALA A 153 2.52 -4.56 13.04
C ALA A 153 1.94 -4.29 14.42
N TRP A 154 1.16 -3.22 14.54
CA TRP A 154 0.61 -2.77 15.81
C TRP A 154 -0.73 -3.41 16.18
N MET A 155 -1.58 -3.78 15.22
CA MET A 155 -2.89 -4.37 15.50
C MET A 155 -2.84 -5.90 15.50
N SER A 156 -2.22 -6.50 14.49
CA SER A 156 -2.27 -7.94 14.24
C SER A 156 -1.01 -8.71 14.61
N LEU A 157 0.03 -8.02 15.11
CA LEU A 157 1.37 -8.58 15.33
C LEU A 157 1.99 -9.20 14.08
N ASP A 158 1.65 -8.67 12.89
CA ASP A 158 2.12 -9.22 11.62
C ASP A 158 3.14 -8.28 10.96
N ALA A 159 4.37 -8.76 10.81
CA ALA A 159 5.44 -8.09 10.07
C ALA A 159 5.60 -8.65 8.65
N ASP A 160 4.49 -9.07 8.02
CA ASP A 160 4.43 -9.70 6.71
C ASP A 160 5.36 -9.06 5.66
N ARG A 161 5.30 -7.74 5.47
CA ARG A 161 6.12 -7.12 4.42
C ARG A 161 7.61 -7.14 4.74
N LEU A 162 8.00 -7.03 6.01
CA LEU A 162 9.39 -7.15 6.43
C LEU A 162 9.88 -8.60 6.31
N ARG A 163 9.11 -9.57 6.82
CA ARG A 163 9.44 -11.00 6.73
C ARG A 163 9.65 -11.46 5.29
N ARG A 164 8.80 -11.02 4.36
CA ARG A 164 8.94 -11.34 2.92
C ARG A 164 10.17 -10.75 2.25
N THR A 165 10.86 -9.80 2.87
CA THR A 165 12.18 -9.35 2.39
C THR A 165 13.19 -10.50 2.45
N PHE A 166 13.08 -11.36 3.48
CA PHE A 166 13.94 -12.52 3.68
C PHE A 166 13.42 -13.75 2.93
N ASP A 167 12.11 -13.99 2.95
CA ASP A 167 11.52 -15.19 2.33
C ASP A 167 11.55 -15.17 0.80
N ASP A 168 11.22 -14.01 0.19
CA ASP A 168 11.11 -13.91 -1.26
C ASP A 168 12.42 -13.42 -1.92
N ARG A 169 13.45 -12.99 -1.16
CA ARG A 169 14.73 -12.36 -1.61
C ARG A 169 14.58 -11.08 -2.46
N TRP A 170 13.50 -10.32 -2.27
CA TRP A 170 13.21 -9.16 -3.12
C TRP A 170 13.56 -7.83 -2.43
N LEU A 171 14.60 -7.17 -2.94
CA LEU A 171 15.15 -5.87 -2.50
C LEU A 171 14.13 -4.71 -2.52
N PHE A 172 13.09 -4.81 -3.35
CA PHE A 172 12.16 -3.70 -3.64
C PHE A 172 11.30 -3.23 -2.47
N ARG A 173 11.27 -3.96 -1.34
CA ARG A 173 10.46 -3.56 -0.17
C ARG A 173 11.10 -2.48 0.69
N VAL A 174 12.42 -2.32 0.60
CA VAL A 174 13.16 -1.20 1.21
C VAL A 174 12.84 0.12 0.48
N LEU A 175 12.34 0.03 -0.76
CA LEU A 175 11.95 1.22 -1.52
C LEU A 175 10.69 1.90 -0.96
N TYR A 176 9.82 1.17 -0.25
CA TYR A 176 8.63 1.77 0.37
C TYR A 176 8.99 2.86 1.39
N PRO A 177 9.85 2.59 2.42
CA PRO A 177 10.30 3.66 3.30
C PRO A 177 11.24 4.65 2.58
N ALA A 178 12.01 4.23 1.57
CA ALA A 178 12.87 5.15 0.82
C ALA A 178 12.06 6.23 0.06
N GLY A 179 10.91 5.88 -0.50
CA GLY A 179 10.03 6.84 -1.17
C GLY A 179 9.44 7.91 -0.24
N LEU A 180 9.39 7.67 1.08
CA LEU A 180 9.06 8.72 2.06
C LEU A 180 10.15 9.78 2.19
N LEU A 181 11.40 9.45 1.82
CA LEU A 181 12.54 10.36 1.87
C LEU A 181 12.68 11.22 0.61
N THR A 182 11.80 11.05 -0.38
CA THR A 182 11.79 11.84 -1.62
C THR A 182 11.87 13.37 -1.37
N PRO A 183 11.19 13.95 -0.37
CA PRO A 183 11.31 15.40 -0.09
C PRO A 183 12.70 15.87 0.37
N LEU A 184 13.62 14.96 0.75
CA LEU A 184 15.01 15.32 1.00
C LEU A 184 15.77 15.60 -0.30
N VAL A 185 15.42 14.90 -1.38
CA VAL A 185 16.10 14.95 -2.68
C VAL A 185 15.49 16.00 -3.62
N PHE A 186 14.22 16.35 -3.41
CA PHE A 186 13.49 17.34 -4.21
C PHE A 186 13.18 18.59 -3.35
N PRO A 187 14.10 19.58 -3.29
CA PRO A 187 13.94 20.75 -2.43
C PRO A 187 12.77 21.65 -2.82
N GLU A 188 12.43 21.69 -4.11
CA GLU A 188 11.35 22.51 -4.68
C GLU A 188 9.95 21.91 -4.47
N MET A 189 9.84 20.77 -3.79
CA MET A 189 8.56 20.10 -3.61
C MET A 189 7.61 20.94 -2.75
N PRO A 190 6.35 21.17 -3.19
CA PRO A 190 5.36 21.82 -2.35
C PRO A 190 5.20 21.09 -1.02
N TRP A 191 5.07 21.86 0.07
CA TRP A 191 4.79 21.32 1.40
C TRP A 191 5.90 20.40 1.94
N ARG A 192 7.13 20.55 1.44
CA ARG A 192 8.31 19.76 1.81
C ARG A 192 8.45 19.54 3.31
N THR A 193 8.38 20.60 4.13
CA THR A 193 8.56 20.49 5.58
C THR A 193 7.46 19.64 6.24
N PRO A 194 6.15 19.92 6.04
CA PRO A 194 5.09 19.00 6.47
C PRO A 194 5.27 17.55 6.01
N LEU A 195 5.65 17.33 4.74
CA LEU A 195 5.88 15.98 4.20
C LEU A 195 7.03 15.26 4.89
N LEU A 196 8.15 15.95 5.15
CA LEU A 196 9.29 15.40 5.89
C LEU A 196 8.92 15.05 7.33
N THR A 197 8.19 15.93 8.01
CA THR A 197 7.72 15.67 9.38
C THR A 197 6.83 14.42 9.41
N TYR A 198 5.88 14.31 8.48
CA TYR A 198 5.02 13.15 8.41
C TYR A 198 5.77 11.87 8.03
N ALA A 199 6.70 11.94 7.07
CA ALA A 199 7.59 10.84 6.71
C ALA A 199 8.38 10.33 7.91
N ALA A 200 8.95 11.23 8.72
CA ALA A 200 9.68 10.87 9.94
C ALA A 200 8.77 10.16 10.95
N VAL A 201 7.54 10.67 11.17
CA VAL A 201 6.54 10.02 12.03
C VAL A 201 6.24 8.59 11.54
N LEU A 202 5.98 8.41 10.25
CA LEU A 202 5.70 7.08 9.67
C LEU A 202 6.89 6.13 9.84
N ILE A 203 8.11 6.58 9.58
CA ILE A 203 9.32 5.77 9.74
C ILE A 203 9.50 5.35 11.20
N VAL A 204 9.33 6.27 12.16
CA VAL A 204 9.43 5.97 13.60
C VAL A 204 8.37 4.96 14.02
N LEU A 205 7.10 5.17 13.63
CA LEU A 205 6.00 4.24 13.95
C LEU A 205 6.21 2.86 13.33
N TRP A 206 6.75 2.81 12.11
CA TRP A 206 7.04 1.57 11.41
C TRP A 206 8.17 0.79 12.09
N LEU A 207 9.30 1.44 12.38
CA LEU A 207 10.42 0.82 13.09
C LEU A 207 10.03 0.35 14.49
N ALA A 208 9.26 1.17 15.22
CA ALA A 208 8.75 0.80 16.53
C ALA A 208 7.77 -0.38 16.45
N GLY A 209 6.94 -0.46 15.40
CA GLY A 209 6.05 -1.60 15.14
C GLY A 209 6.84 -2.88 14.86
N ILE A 210 7.90 -2.81 14.04
CA ILE A 210 8.81 -3.93 13.80
C ILE A 210 9.45 -4.40 15.10
N ALA A 211 9.98 -3.47 15.90
CA ALA A 211 10.58 -3.79 17.20
C ALA A 211 9.56 -4.44 18.14
N TYR A 212 8.31 -3.97 18.14
CA TYR A 212 7.22 -4.54 18.92
C TYR A 212 6.91 -5.99 18.50
N VAL A 213 6.78 -6.27 17.21
CA VAL A 213 6.57 -7.63 16.66
C VAL A 213 7.76 -8.55 16.99
N ALA A 214 8.98 -8.06 16.86
CA ALA A 214 10.20 -8.80 17.19
C ALA A 214 10.27 -9.16 18.69
N ARG A 215 9.98 -8.21 19.58
CA ARG A 215 9.91 -8.46 21.04
C ARG A 215 8.85 -9.50 21.40
N LYS A 216 7.75 -9.56 20.64
CA LYS A 216 6.72 -10.60 20.79
C LYS A 216 7.08 -11.94 20.12
N ARG A 217 8.28 -12.06 19.54
CA ARG A 217 8.78 -13.25 18.83
C ARG A 217 7.89 -13.68 17.66
N GLN A 218 7.16 -12.74 17.06
CA GLN A 218 6.22 -13.00 15.95
C GLN A 218 6.82 -12.68 14.57
N LEU A 219 8.04 -12.12 14.50
CA LEU A 219 8.64 -11.63 13.26
C LEU A 219 8.71 -12.71 12.16
N PHE A 220 9.10 -13.93 12.51
CA PHE A 220 9.23 -15.04 11.56
C PHE A 220 8.07 -16.05 11.63
N VAL A 221 7.06 -15.81 12.45
CA VAL A 221 5.89 -16.69 12.58
C VAL A 221 4.93 -16.44 11.43
N ARG A 222 4.72 -17.43 10.57
CA ARG A 222 3.79 -17.30 9.44
C ARG A 222 2.37 -17.05 9.93
N PRO A 223 1.58 -16.23 9.21
CA PRO A 223 0.22 -15.94 9.62
C PRO A 223 -0.66 -17.19 9.50
N GLU A 224 -1.74 -17.24 10.28
CA GLU A 224 -2.61 -18.43 10.42
C GLU A 224 -3.68 -18.54 9.32
N ASP A 225 -4.09 -17.44 8.69
CA ASP A 225 -5.24 -17.40 7.76
C ASP A 225 -4.83 -17.31 6.26
N PRO A 226 -5.07 -18.35 5.44
CA PRO A 226 -4.79 -18.36 4.01
C PRO A 226 -5.78 -17.56 3.16
N GLY A 227 -6.94 -17.17 3.70
CA GLY A 227 -8.03 -16.54 2.94
C GLY A 227 -7.79 -15.08 2.53
N LEU A 228 -6.76 -14.44 3.09
CA LEU A 228 -6.39 -13.06 2.74
C LEU A 228 -5.42 -13.05 1.56
N LEU A 229 -5.74 -12.28 0.52
CA LEU A 229 -4.92 -12.08 -0.68
C LEU A 229 -3.44 -11.85 -0.33
N ARG A 230 -3.14 -11.02 0.67
CA ARG A 230 -1.76 -10.70 1.04
C ARG A 230 -0.96 -11.85 1.66
N LYS A 231 -1.64 -12.87 2.20
CA LYS A 231 -1.02 -14.03 2.85
C LYS A 231 -0.82 -15.24 1.91
N MET A 232 -1.29 -15.13 0.67
CA MET A 232 -1.20 -16.17 -0.38
C MET A 232 0.20 -16.74 -0.62
N MET A 233 1.26 -16.03 -0.22
CA MET A 233 2.65 -16.44 -0.41
C MET A 233 3.19 -17.38 0.68
N TYR A 234 2.49 -17.51 1.81
CA TYR A 234 2.96 -18.30 2.95
C TYR A 234 2.43 -19.73 3.00
N PHE A 235 1.38 -20.02 2.23
CA PHE A 235 0.65 -21.28 2.32
C PHE A 235 0.92 -22.15 1.09
N ALA A 236 1.17 -23.44 1.33
CA ALA A 236 0.98 -24.49 0.32
C ALA A 236 -0.53 -24.72 0.13
N ARG A 237 -0.93 -25.30 -1.02
CA ARG A 237 -2.33 -25.49 -1.44
C ARG A 237 -3.32 -25.70 -0.29
N LEU A 238 -4.38 -24.87 -0.27
CA LEU A 238 -5.60 -25.18 0.44
C LEU A 238 -6.07 -26.56 -0.03
N ARG A 239 -6.09 -27.55 0.87
CA ARG A 239 -6.69 -28.87 0.63
C ARG A 239 -8.19 -28.79 0.87
#